data_AF-A0A352L2D4-F1
#
_entry.id   AF-A0A352L2D4-F1
#
_cell.length_a   1.000
_cell.length_b   1.000
_cell.length_c   1.000
_cell.angle_alpha   90.00
_cell.angle_beta   90.00
_cell.angle_gamma   90.00
#
_symmetry.space_group_name_H-M   'P 1'
#
loop_
_entity.id
_entity.type
_entity.pdbx_description
1 polymer ?
#
loop_
_entity_poly.entity_id
_entity_poly.type
_entity_poly.pdbx_seq_one_letter_code
_entity_poly.pdbx_strand_id
1 'polypeptide(L)' 'MRDRIKELRRVKASELVPNPKNWRKHPEEQRKALQAMLQEVGFAGAQLARELPDGRLMLI' A
#
# COMPACT_ATOMS: atom_id res chain seq x y z
N MET A 1 12.33 -15.49 -17.62
CA MET A 1 11.52 -15.03 -16.47
C MET A 1 10.53 -13.99 -16.96
N ARG A 2 9.27 -13.97 -16.50
CA ARG A 2 8.25 -12.98 -16.88
C ARG A 2 7.79 -12.25 -15.61
N ASP A 3 8.45 -11.16 -15.25
CA ASP A 3 8.00 -10.29 -14.17
C ASP A 3 7.21 -9.09 -14.73
N ARG A 4 6.44 -8.43 -13.85
CA ARG A 4 5.64 -7.24 -14.18
C ARG A 4 6.08 -6.04 -13.35
N ILE A 5 7.28 -6.09 -12.76
CA ILE A 5 7.76 -5.05 -11.85
C ILE A 5 8.38 -3.95 -12.69
N LYS A 6 7.86 -2.73 -12.59
CA LYS A 6 8.42 -1.58 -13.30
C LYS A 6 9.56 -0.92 -12.54
N GLU A 7 9.39 -0.71 -11.23
CA GLU A 7 10.32 0.05 -10.38
C GLU A 7 10.03 -0.16 -8.88
N LEU A 8 10.95 0.28 -8.04
CA LEU A 8 10.73 0.50 -6.61
C LEU A 8 10.83 2.01 -6.33
N ARG A 9 9.78 2.59 -5.74
CA ARG A 9 9.71 4.03 -5.45
C ARG A 9 9.09 4.34 -4.09
N ARG A 10 9.55 5.43 -3.47
CA ARG A 10 8.90 6.03 -2.29
C ARG A 10 7.75 6.91 -2.75
N VAL A 11 6.59 6.79 -2.12
CA VAL A 11 5.36 7.53 -2.46
C VAL A 11 4.70 7.96 -1.17
N LYS A 12 4.12 9.18 -1.14
CA LYS A 12 3.29 9.59 0.00
C LYS A 12 2.05 8.71 0.05
N ALA A 13 1.73 8.17 1.23
CA ALA A 13 0.57 7.28 1.38
C ALA A 13 -0.75 7.94 0.94
N SER A 14 -0.88 9.27 1.07
CA SER A 14 -2.05 10.05 0.66
C SER A 14 -2.25 10.14 -0.86
N GLU A 15 -1.24 9.82 -1.66
CA GLU A 15 -1.31 9.84 -3.12
C GLU A 15 -1.74 8.49 -3.71
N LEU A 16 -1.83 7.44 -2.87
CA LEU A 16 -2.24 6.11 -3.28
C LEU A 16 -3.76 5.99 -3.33
N VAL A 17 -4.26 5.39 -4.41
CA VAL A 17 -5.68 5.09 -4.58
C VAL A 17 -6.00 3.74 -3.91
N PRO A 18 -7.02 3.67 -3.03
CA PRO A 18 -7.45 2.39 -2.47
C PRO A 18 -8.04 1.50 -3.57
N ASN A 19 -7.83 0.19 -3.47
CA ASN A 19 -8.50 -0.75 -4.38
C ASN A 19 -10.00 -0.79 -4.06
N PRO A 20 -10.91 -0.44 -4.98
CA PRO A 20 -12.36 -0.50 -4.75
C PRO A 20 -12.87 -1.91 -4.47
N LYS A 21 -12.10 -2.95 -4.80
CA LYS A 21 -12.43 -4.35 -4.51
C LYS A 21 -11.95 -4.80 -3.12
N ASN A 22 -11.23 -3.96 -2.38
CA ASN A 22 -10.83 -4.28 -1.03
C ASN A 22 -12.02 -4.10 -0.07
N TRP A 23 -12.67 -5.20 0.28
CA TRP A 23 -13.80 -5.24 1.19
C TRP A 23 -13.38 -5.15 2.67
N ARG A 24 -12.09 -5.34 2.97
CA ARG A 24 -11.61 -5.49 4.34
C ARG A 24 -11.64 -4.15 5.06
N LYS A 25 -12.35 -4.12 6.20
CA LYS A 25 -12.28 -3.04 7.19
C LYS A 25 -11.61 -3.59 8.44
N HIS A 26 -10.59 -2.88 8.93
CA HIS A 26 -9.87 -3.28 10.14
C HIS A 26 -10.57 -2.71 11.38
N PRO A 27 -10.92 -3.55 12.38
CA PRO A 27 -11.35 -3.10 13.70
C PRO A 27 -10.30 -2.19 14.35
N GLU A 28 -10.73 -1.40 15.33
CA GLU A 28 -9.88 -0.41 16.00
C GLU A 28 -8.59 -1.03 16.57
N GLU A 29 -8.71 -2.16 17.28
CA GLU A 29 -7.57 -2.84 17.89
C GLU A 29 -6.54 -3.31 16.84
N GLN A 30 -6.98 -3.77 15.67
CA GLN A 30 -6.06 -4.12 14.57
C GLN A 30 -5.38 -2.89 13.99
N ARG A 31 -6.09 -1.75 13.91
CA ARG A 31 -5.50 -0.48 13.44
C ARG A 31 -4.44 0.02 14.42
N LYS A 32 -4.71 -0.04 15.72
CA LYS A 32 -3.76 0.33 16.78
C LYS A 32 -2.51 -0.54 16.73
N ALA A 33 -2.68 -1.86 16.63
CA ALA A 33 -1.55 -2.80 16.53
C ALA A 33 -0.67 -2.50 15.31
N LEU A 34 -1.27 -2.22 14.14
CA LEU A 34 -0.53 -1.85 12.95
C LEU A 34 0.21 -0.51 13.12
N GLN A 35 -0.42 0.48 13.73
CA GLN A 35 0.21 1.78 14.00
C GLN A 35 1.43 1.64 14.92
N ALA A 36 1.32 0.84 15.98
CA ALA A 36 2.44 0.58 16.89
C ALA A 36 3.64 -0.05 16.15
N MET A 37 3.40 -1.07 15.32
CA MET A 37 4.47 -1.70 14.51
C MET A 37 5.09 -0.74 13.50
N LEU A 38 4.28 0.09 12.85
CA LEU A 38 4.81 1.12 11.93
C LEU A 38 5.62 2.21 12.65
N GLN A 39 5.31 2.50 13.91
CA GLN A 39 6.10 3.44 14.73
C GLN A 39 7.43 2.82 15.19
N GLU A 40 7.44 1.54 15.55
CA GLU A 40 8.63 0.86 16.07
C GLU A 40 9.61 0.46 14.95
N VAL A 41 9.10 -0.12 13.87
CA VAL A 41 9.92 -0.73 12.81
C VAL A 41 9.83 0.03 11.48
N GLY A 42 8.70 0.69 11.23
CA GLY A 42 8.40 1.29 9.92
C GLY A 42 8.00 0.25 8.87
N PHE A 43 8.09 0.63 7.59
CA PHE A 43 7.84 -0.28 6.48
C PHE A 43 9.05 -1.18 6.24
N ALA A 44 8.94 -2.46 6.60
CA ALA A 44 9.97 -3.47 6.35
C ALA A 44 9.94 -4.06 4.92
N GLY A 45 8.96 -3.67 4.09
CA GLY A 45 8.79 -4.15 2.72
C GLY A 45 8.02 -3.16 1.85
N ALA A 46 7.88 -3.50 0.56
CA ALA A 46 7.17 -2.67 -0.42
C ALA A 46 5.74 -3.19 -0.65
N GLN A 47 4.80 -2.26 -0.76
CA GLN A 47 3.43 -2.58 -1.16
C GLN A 47 3.33 -2.67 -2.69
N LEU A 48 2.51 -3.59 -3.18
CA LEU A 48 2.24 -3.72 -4.61
C LEU A 48 1.19 -2.69 -5.04
N ALA A 49 1.47 -2.01 -6.14
CA ALA A 49 0.56 -1.10 -6.78
C ALA A 49 0.62 -1.26 -8.30
N ARG A 50 -0.45 -0.85 -8.97
CA ARG A 50 -0.48 -0.68 -10.42
C ARG A 50 -0.72 0.78 -10.78
N GLU A 51 -0.14 1.18 -11.88
CA GLU A 51 -0.40 2.48 -12.48
C GLU A 51 -1.77 2.49 -13.18
N LEU A 52 -2.52 3.56 -12.98
CA LEU A 52 -3.77 3.87 -13.67
C LEU A 52 -3.48 4.68 -14.95
N PRO A 53 -4.41 4.74 -15.92
CA PRO A 53 -4.22 5.54 -17.14
C PRO A 53 -3.94 7.04 -16.88
N ASP A 54 -4.34 7.56 -15.73
CA ASP A 54 -4.10 8.94 -15.30
C ASP A 54 -2.79 9.13 -14.50
N GLY A 55 -1.94 8.10 -14.43
CA GLY A 55 -0.65 8.12 -13.74
C GLY A 55 -0.72 7.91 -12.22
N ARG A 56 -1.92 7.82 -11.62
CA ARG A 56 -2.04 7.50 -10.19
C ARG A 56 -1.70 6.04 -9.92
N LEU A 57 -1.24 5.76 -8.70
CA LEU A 57 -0.96 4.40 -8.25
C LEU A 57 -2.12 3.86 -7.41
N MET A 58 -2.68 2.73 -7.81
CA MET A 58 -3.70 2.00 -7.06
C MET A 58 -3.08 0.76 -6.41
N LEU A 59 -3.33 0.59 -5.11
CA LEU A 59 -2.95 -0.64 -4.39
C LEU A 59 -3.65 -1.87 -5.00
N ILE A 60 -3.00 -3.03 -4.93
CA ILE A 60 -3.57 -4.30 -5.41
C ILE A 60 -4.29 -5.02 -4.27
#